data_AF-A0A3C0W486-F1
#
_entry.id   AF-A0A3C0W486-F1
#
_cell.length_a   1.000
_cell.length_b   1.000
_cell.length_c   1.000
_cell.angle_alpha   90.00
_cell.angle_beta   90.00
_cell.angle_gamma   90.00
#
_symmetry.space_group_name_H-M   'P 1'
#
loop_
_entity.id
_entity.type
_entity.pdbx_description
1 polymer ?
#
loop_
_entity_poly.entity_id
_entity_poly.type
_entity_poly.pdbx_seq_one_letter_code
_entity_poly.pdbx_strand_id
1 'polypeptide(L)'
;QHAMAEGKADPDFYTETATRVMEVYRHRIDMRASMEADAVVQARRSDEIERRLRLTGLAAEREELVRLGRQRLIDEETARKLIREIDLQELRYI
;
A
#
# COMPACT_ATOMS: atom_id res chain seq x y z
N GLN A 1 37.65 -8.04 8.82
CA GLN A 1 37.65 -8.63 10.17
C GLN A 1 39.07 -8.75 10.75
N HIS A 2 40.11 -9.01 9.96
CA HIS A 2 41.50 -9.06 10.43
C HIS A 2 42.12 -7.73 10.90
N ALA A 3 41.71 -6.59 10.34
CA ALA A 3 42.30 -5.28 10.69
C ALA A 3 42.03 -4.79 12.13
N MET A 4 41.06 -5.36 12.84
CA MET A 4 40.75 -5.00 14.23
C MET A 4 41.46 -5.87 15.27
N ALA A 5 42.11 -6.95 14.82
CA ALA A 5 42.74 -7.97 15.67
C ALA A 5 44.28 -7.89 15.67
N GLU A 6 44.87 -7.07 14.78
CA GLU A 6 46.32 -6.85 14.77
C GLU A 6 46.77 -6.10 16.03
N GLY A 7 47.58 -6.77 16.86
CA GLY A 7 48.28 -6.17 18.00
C GLY A 7 47.58 -6.23 19.35
N LYS A 8 46.48 -6.99 19.51
CA LYS A 8 45.78 -7.14 20.81
C LYS A 8 45.89 -8.56 21.37
N ALA A 9 45.92 -8.65 22.70
CA ALA A 9 45.85 -9.92 23.42
C ALA A 9 44.52 -10.61 23.08
N ASP A 10 44.63 -11.82 22.51
CA ASP A 10 43.53 -12.70 22.09
C ASP A 10 42.71 -12.26 20.84
N PRO A 11 43.28 -12.40 19.63
CA PRO A 11 42.61 -12.16 18.34
C PRO A 11 41.32 -12.98 18.12
N ASP A 12 41.26 -14.17 18.70
CA ASP A 12 40.12 -15.08 18.56
C ASP A 12 38.93 -14.55 19.38
N PHE A 13 39.18 -14.07 20.60
CA PHE A 13 38.17 -13.41 21.43
C PHE A 13 37.58 -12.15 20.77
N TYR A 14 38.42 -11.35 20.09
CA TYR A 14 37.93 -10.20 19.32
C TYR A 14 37.06 -10.61 18.14
N THR A 15 37.41 -11.71 17.45
CA THR A 15 36.66 -12.24 16.32
C THR A 15 35.31 -12.81 16.76
N GLU A 16 35.28 -13.53 17.88
CA GLU A 16 34.04 -14.03 18.50
C GLU A 16 33.13 -12.87 18.91
N THR A 17 33.69 -11.88 19.60
CA THR A 17 32.94 -10.68 20.03
C THR A 17 32.39 -9.91 18.83
N ALA A 18 33.19 -9.75 17.77
CA ALA A 18 32.75 -9.08 16.54
C ALA A 18 31.63 -9.86 15.84
N THR A 19 31.71 -11.19 15.80
CA THR A 19 30.67 -12.05 15.23
C THR A 19 29.35 -11.87 15.99
N ARG A 20 29.38 -11.92 17.33
CA ARG A 20 28.19 -11.72 18.16
C ARG A 20 27.55 -10.35 17.95
N VAL A 21 28.35 -9.29 17.80
CA VAL A 21 27.83 -7.94 17.49
C VAL A 21 27.19 -7.91 16.11
N MET A 22 27.80 -8.55 15.11
CA MET A 22 27.26 -8.62 13.76
C MET A 22 25.94 -9.40 13.69
N GLU A 23 25.76 -10.46 14.48
CA GLU A 23 24.49 -11.18 14.57
C GLU A 23 23.34 -10.30 15.09
N VAL A 24 23.61 -9.47 16.11
CA VAL A 24 22.62 -8.52 16.64
C VAL A 24 22.23 -7.49 15.57
N TYR A 25 23.19 -6.97 14.81
CA TYR A 25 22.91 -6.03 13.73
C TYR A 25 22.19 -6.68 12.57
N ARG A 26 22.55 -7.91 12.17
CA ARG A 26 21.85 -8.68 11.13
C ARG A 26 20.37 -8.83 11.51
N HIS A 27 20.09 -9.30 12.72
CA HIS A 27 18.72 -9.45 13.20
C HIS A 27 17.93 -8.13 13.17
N ARG A 28 18.53 -7.02 13.58
CA ARG A 28 17.88 -5.70 13.53
C ARG A 28 17.59 -5.23 12.10
N ILE A 29 18.51 -5.46 11.17
CA ILE A 29 18.34 -5.12 9.75
C ILE A 29 17.21 -5.96 9.16
N ASP A 30 17.21 -7.27 9.41
CA ASP A 30 16.19 -8.19 8.88
C ASP A 30 14.80 -7.84 9.43
N MET A 31 14.70 -7.55 10.74
CA MET A 31 13.44 -7.12 11.36
C MET A 31 12.91 -5.83 10.73
N ARG A 32 13.77 -4.83 10.51
CA ARG A 32 13.36 -3.58 9.87
C ARG A 32 12.92 -3.79 8.42
N ALA A 33 13.66 -4.59 7.67
CA ALA A 33 13.31 -4.94 6.29
C ALA A 33 11.95 -5.66 6.22
N SER A 34 11.68 -6.57 7.16
CA SER A 34 10.38 -7.25 7.27
C SER A 34 9.25 -6.26 7.57
N MET A 35 9.45 -5.36 8.53
CA MET A 35 8.44 -4.34 8.88
C MET A 35 8.13 -3.40 7.70
N GLU A 36 9.15 -3.00 6.95
CA GLU A 36 8.99 -2.17 5.75
C GLU A 36 8.24 -2.95 4.65
N ALA A 37 8.55 -4.23 4.45
CA ALA A 37 7.83 -5.09 3.51
C ALA A 37 6.36 -5.27 3.90
N ASP A 38 6.07 -5.53 5.17
CA ASP A 38 4.71 -5.66 5.69
C ASP A 38 3.91 -4.36 5.52
N ALA A 39 4.52 -3.20 5.80
CA ALA A 39 3.90 -1.90 5.59
C ALA A 39 3.52 -1.66 4.12
N VAL A 40 4.40 -2.04 3.18
CA VAL A 40 4.11 -1.94 1.74
C VAL A 40 2.96 -2.87 1.33
N VAL A 41 2.93 -4.10 1.83
CA VAL A 41 1.83 -5.05 1.56
C VAL A 41 0.50 -4.51 2.09
N GLN A 42 0.49 -3.97 3.30
CA GLN A 42 -0.72 -3.42 3.91
C GLN A 42 -1.20 -2.14 3.22
N ALA A 43 -0.29 -1.28 2.76
CA ALA A 43 -0.64 -0.12 1.94
C ALA A 43 -1.33 -0.55 0.64
N ARG A 44 -0.72 -1.50 -0.11
CA ARG A 44 -1.32 -2.03 -1.35
C ARG A 44 -2.71 -2.63 -1.13
N ARG A 45 -2.88 -3.39 -0.04
CA ARG A 45 -4.18 -3.98 0.31
C ARG A 45 -5.21 -2.91 0.65
N SER A 46 -4.80 -1.84 1.34
CA SER A 46 -5.68 -0.71 1.66
C SER A 46 -6.09 0.03 0.39
N ASP A 47 -5.16 0.27 -0.54
CA ASP A 47 -5.43 0.90 -1.83
C ASP A 47 -6.41 0.06 -2.68
N GLU A 48 -6.28 -1.26 -2.67
CA GLU A 48 -7.19 -2.18 -3.35
C GLU A 48 -8.61 -2.09 -2.75
N ILE A 49 -8.71 -2.09 -1.42
CA ILE A 49 -9.98 -1.95 -0.71
C ILE A 49 -10.62 -0.59 -1.04
N GLU A 50 -9.85 0.50 -0.98
CA GLU A 50 -10.34 1.84 -1.32
C GLU A 50 -10.85 1.89 -2.77
N ARG A 51 -10.08 1.36 -3.73
CA ARG A 51 -10.47 1.29 -5.14
C ARG A 51 -11.80 0.55 -5.31
N ARG A 52 -11.96 -0.60 -4.65
CA ARG A 52 -13.20 -1.39 -4.73
C ARG A 52 -14.39 -0.66 -4.11
N LEU A 53 -14.19 0.01 -2.97
CA LEU A 53 -15.24 0.79 -2.33
C LEU A 53 -15.65 1.99 -3.21
N ARG A 54 -14.69 2.68 -3.83
CA ARG A 54 -14.94 3.79 -4.76
C ARG A 54 -15.74 3.33 -5.98
N LEU A 55 -15.34 2.25 -6.63
CA LEU A 55 -16.09 1.68 -7.75
C LEU A 55 -17.51 1.26 -7.37
N THR A 56 -17.68 0.68 -6.17
CA THR A 56 -19.00 0.30 -5.66
C THR A 56 -19.89 1.52 -5.43
N GLY A 57 -19.33 2.59 -4.86
CA GLY A 57 -20.04 3.86 -4.66
C GLY A 57 -20.47 4.49 -5.99
N LEU A 58 -19.57 4.59 -6.96
CA LEU A 58 -19.85 5.14 -8.29
C LEU A 58 -20.94 4.34 -9.01
N ALA A 59 -20.89 3.01 -8.96
CA ALA A 59 -21.93 2.16 -9.55
C ALA A 59 -23.31 2.40 -8.90
N ALA A 60 -23.36 2.56 -7.58
CA ALA A 60 -24.60 2.86 -6.84
C ALA A 60 -25.14 4.26 -7.18
N GLU A 61 -24.27 5.27 -7.26
CA GLU A 61 -24.65 6.63 -7.67
C GLU A 61 -25.22 6.65 -9.09
N ARG A 62 -24.61 5.91 -10.01
CA ARG A 62 -25.10 5.75 -11.39
C ARG A 62 -26.47 5.10 -11.43
N GLU A 63 -26.69 4.03 -10.65
CA GLU A 63 -27.99 3.37 -10.56
C GLU A 63 -29.07 4.34 -10.05
N GLU A 64 -28.73 5.13 -9.03
CA GLU A 64 -29.64 6.12 -8.45
C GLU A 64 -30.00 7.23 -9.47
N LEU A 65 -29.03 7.74 -10.23
CA LEU A 65 -29.30 8.70 -11.30
C LEU A 65 -30.21 8.12 -12.39
N VAL A 66 -30.01 6.86 -12.77
CA VAL A 66 -30.91 6.15 -13.71
C VAL A 66 -32.32 6.05 -13.11
N ARG A 67 -32.44 5.73 -11.83
CA ARG A 67 -33.72 5.66 -11.13
C ARG A 67 -34.44 7.01 -11.11
N LEU A 68 -33.74 8.09 -10.75
CA LEU A 68 -34.27 9.45 -10.73
C LEU A 68 -34.72 9.93 -12.13
N GLY A 69 -33.91 9.64 -13.16
CA GLY A 69 -34.27 9.95 -14.55
C GLY A 69 -35.52 9.20 -15.02
N ARG A 70 -35.65 7.91 -14.68
CA ARG A 70 -36.87 7.12 -14.96
C ARG A 70 -38.11 7.68 -14.27
N GLN A 71 -37.95 8.25 -13.07
CA GLN A 71 -39.03 8.89 -12.32
C GLN A 71 -39.33 10.32 -12.78
N ARG A 72 -38.59 10.85 -13.77
CA ARG A 72 -38.69 12.23 -14.26
C ARG A 72 -38.48 13.28 -13.15
N LEU A 73 -37.70 12.92 -12.12
CA LEU A 73 -37.33 13.83 -11.04
C LEU A 73 -36.16 14.73 -11.44
N ILE A 74 -35.41 14.34 -12.47
CA ILE A 74 -34.37 15.13 -13.13
C ILE A 74 -34.62 15.08 -14.64
N ASP A 75 -34.20 16.13 -15.36
CA ASP A 75 -34.32 16.14 -16.81
C ASP A 75 -33.30 15.17 -17.47
N GLU A 76 -33.63 14.73 -18.67
CA GLU A 76 -32.85 13.72 -19.40
C GLU A 76 -31.44 14.22 -19.79
N GLU A 77 -31.27 15.51 -20.06
CA GLU A 77 -29.97 16.06 -20.39
C GLU A 77 -29.05 16.08 -19.17
N THR A 78 -29.57 16.51 -18.02
CA THR A 78 -28.86 16.50 -16.74
C THR A 78 -28.52 15.07 -16.31
N ALA A 79 -29.46 14.13 -16.42
CA ALA A 79 -29.21 12.73 -16.10
C ALA A 79 -28.06 12.15 -16.95
N ARG A 80 -28.06 12.40 -18.27
CA ARG A 80 -27.00 11.94 -19.17
C ARG A 80 -25.64 12.56 -18.85
N LYS A 81 -25.61 13.85 -18.52
CA LYS A 81 -24.36 14.54 -18.14
C LYS A 81 -23.76 13.95 -16.87
N LEU A 82 -24.56 13.79 -15.81
CA LEU A 82 -24.10 13.24 -14.53
C LEU A 82 -23.65 11.78 -14.64
N ILE A 83 -24.40 10.94 -15.37
CA ILE A 83 -23.98 9.56 -15.62
C ILE A 83 -22.64 9.52 -16.37
N ARG A 84 -22.48 10.39 -17.38
CA ARG A 84 -21.22 10.47 -18.13
C ARG A 84 -20.04 10.89 -17.25
N GLU A 85 -20.25 11.79 -16.30
CA GLU A 85 -19.22 12.19 -15.34
C GLU A 85 -18.81 11.02 -14.44
N ILE A 86 -19.78 10.24 -13.95
CA ILE A 86 -19.51 9.01 -13.18
C ILE A 86 -18.74 8.00 -14.03
N ASP A 87 -19.18 7.72 -15.26
CA ASP A 87 -18.49 6.79 -16.16
C ASP A 87 -17.01 7.23 -16.38
N LEU A 88 -16.75 8.55 -16.48
CA LEU A 88 -15.39 9.09 -16.60
C LEU A 88 -14.57 8.95 -15.32
N GLN A 89 -15.21 8.99 -14.14
CA GLN A 89 -14.55 8.72 -12.86
C GLN A 89 -14.22 7.22 -12.71
N GLU A 90 -15.10 6.32 -13.12
CA GLU A 90 -14.87 4.87 -13.10
C GLU A 90 -13.67 4.46 -13.96
N LEU A 91 -13.48 5.10 -15.13
CA LEU A 91 -12.31 4.87 -15.99
C LEU A 91 -10.96 5.20 -15.35
N ARG A 92 -10.93 5.94 -14.22
CA ARG A 92 -9.69 6.18 -13.47
C ARG A 92 -9.32 5.03 -12.54
N TYR A 93 -10.26 4.12 -12.30
CA TYR A 93 -10.13 3.02 -11.35
C TYR A 93 -10.06 1.64 -12.02
N ILE A 94 -10.35 1.54 -13.32
CA ILE A 94 -10.16 0.35 -14.15
C ILE A 94 -8.79 0.42 -14.83
#